data_AF-A0A453F026-F1
#
_entry.id   AF-A0A453F026-F1
#
_cell.length_a   1.000
_cell.length_b   1.000
_cell.length_c   1.000
_cell.angle_alpha   90.00
_cell.angle_beta   90.00
_cell.angle_gamma   90.00
#
_symmetry.space_group_name_H-M   'P 1'
#
loop_
_entity.id
_entity.type
_entity.pdbx_description
1 polymer ?
#
loop_
_entity_poly.entity_id
_entity_poly.type
_entity_poly.pdbx_seq_one_letter_code
_entity_poly.pdbx_strand_id
1 'polypeptide(L)'
;MAPHDRALRRWLRSLADKRVEDLIFVNRPFPHDVYLPADVLLISSLRRLYLGFWYFPDIPGLPAGPHVFPHLREIGLCSTVISAGEIEYVLQCSPVLETLAIILSINPSSHVRVGSRSLRCAVLWMSMAREFAIVATPRLERLILWQTCPGAPSGVFPTNVKIGYAPELRVLGYLEPSIHALEIGNTVIQVS
;
A
#
# COMPACT_ATOMS: atom_id res chain seq x y z
N MET A 1 -1.17 0.82 -28.90
CA MET A 1 -1.66 1.61 -27.75
C MET A 1 -3.03 2.16 -28.09
N ALA A 2 -4.05 1.89 -27.28
CA ALA A 2 -5.37 2.49 -27.46
C ALA A 2 -5.28 4.03 -27.30
N PRO A 3 -6.07 4.82 -28.03
CA PRO A 3 -6.03 6.29 -27.98
C PRO A 3 -6.22 6.87 -26.56
N HIS A 4 -6.94 6.16 -25.70
CA HIS A 4 -7.16 6.52 -24.29
C HIS A 4 -5.87 6.49 -23.44
N ASP A 5 -4.95 5.55 -23.69
CA ASP A 5 -3.68 5.44 -22.96
C ASP A 5 -2.77 6.66 -23.22
N ARG A 6 -2.70 7.11 -24.49
CA ARG A 6 -1.94 8.33 -24.84
C ARG A 6 -2.54 9.60 -24.22
N ALA A 7 -3.86 9.69 -24.13
CA ALA A 7 -4.51 10.81 -23.47
C ALA A 7 -4.18 10.81 -21.97
N LEU A 8 -4.24 9.65 -21.33
CA LEU A 8 -3.98 9.52 -19.90
C LEU A 8 -2.53 9.87 -19.52
N ARG A 9 -1.56 9.37 -20.29
CA ARG A 9 -0.13 9.73 -20.08
C ARG A 9 0.13 11.22 -20.21
N ARG A 10 -0.48 11.88 -21.20
CA ARG A 10 -0.38 13.34 -21.37
C ARG A 10 -1.00 14.08 -20.19
N TRP A 11 -2.12 13.59 -19.66
CA TRP A 11 -2.75 14.16 -18.49
C TRP A 11 -1.84 14.06 -17.26
N LEU A 12 -1.27 12.89 -16.98
CA LEU A 12 -0.33 12.70 -15.85
C LEU A 12 0.91 13.60 -15.97
N ARG A 13 1.48 13.75 -17.17
CA ARG A 13 2.59 14.70 -17.40
C ARG A 13 2.17 16.14 -17.13
N SER A 14 0.96 16.52 -17.55
CA SER A 14 0.43 17.86 -17.25
C SER A 14 0.26 18.10 -15.74
N LEU A 15 -0.10 17.07 -14.97
CA LEU A 15 -0.15 17.17 -13.50
C LEU A 15 1.26 17.33 -12.91
N ALA A 16 2.26 16.65 -13.46
CA ALA A 16 3.66 16.81 -13.07
C ALA A 16 4.16 18.24 -13.34
N ASP A 17 3.89 18.78 -14.53
CA ASP A 17 4.26 20.16 -14.91
C ASP A 17 3.62 21.19 -13.98
N LYS A 18 2.39 20.93 -13.55
CA LYS A 18 1.64 21.77 -12.60
C LYS A 18 2.03 21.55 -11.14
N ARG A 19 2.95 20.62 -10.86
CA ARG A 19 3.42 20.28 -9.50
C ARG A 19 2.29 19.96 -8.54
N VAL A 20 1.35 19.13 -8.98
CA VAL A 20 0.24 18.67 -8.13
C VAL A 20 0.78 17.97 -6.88
N GLU A 21 0.29 18.37 -5.71
CA GLU A 21 0.68 17.78 -4.42
C GLU A 21 -0.28 16.66 -3.98
N ASP A 22 -1.54 16.71 -4.40
CA ASP A 22 -2.57 15.77 -3.97
C ASP A 22 -3.30 15.19 -5.16
N LEU A 23 -3.29 13.86 -5.26
CA LEU A 23 -3.94 13.15 -6.36
C LEU A 23 -4.77 11.97 -5.83
N ILE A 24 -6.06 11.99 -6.14
CA ILE A 24 -6.95 10.85 -6.01
C ILE A 24 -7.26 10.38 -7.43
N PHE A 25 -6.85 9.16 -7.76
CA PHE A 25 -6.94 8.65 -9.11
C PHE A 25 -7.57 7.26 -9.12
N VAL A 26 -8.83 7.21 -9.56
CA VAL A 26 -9.71 6.04 -9.44
C VAL A 26 -10.24 5.66 -10.83
N ASN A 27 -10.02 4.42 -11.24
CA ASN A 27 -10.54 3.87 -12.49
C ASN A 27 -11.98 3.33 -12.31
N ARG A 28 -12.85 3.44 -13.34
CA ARG A 28 -14.18 2.80 -13.40
C ARG A 28 -14.56 2.44 -14.84
N PRO A 29 -15.31 1.33 -15.10
CA PRO A 29 -15.82 0.36 -14.13
C PRO A 29 -14.95 -0.91 -14.03
N PHE A 30 -15.17 -1.66 -12.95
CA PHE A 30 -14.70 -3.04 -12.78
C PHE A 30 -15.04 -3.90 -14.01
N PRO A 31 -14.17 -4.85 -14.46
CA PRO A 31 -12.95 -5.34 -13.80
C PRO A 31 -11.71 -4.47 -14.05
N HIS A 32 -10.66 -4.70 -13.24
CA HIS A 32 -9.34 -4.15 -13.48
C HIS A 32 -8.87 -4.60 -14.86
N ASP A 33 -8.82 -3.71 -15.84
CA ASP A 33 -8.31 -3.98 -17.18
C ASP A 33 -7.30 -2.92 -17.66
N VAL A 34 -7.08 -1.89 -16.84
CA VAL A 34 -6.17 -0.79 -17.15
C VAL A 34 -4.99 -0.74 -16.18
N TYR A 35 -3.78 -0.79 -16.75
CA TYR A 35 -2.56 -0.49 -16.03
C TYR A 35 -2.45 1.01 -15.77
N LEU A 36 -2.11 1.36 -14.53
CA LEU A 36 -1.69 2.71 -14.18
C LEU A 36 -0.48 3.06 -15.04
N PRO A 37 -0.49 4.18 -15.77
CA PRO A 37 0.70 4.57 -16.52
C PRO A 37 1.82 4.97 -15.57
N ALA A 38 3.04 4.49 -15.84
CA ALA A 38 4.27 4.84 -15.12
C ALA A 38 4.52 6.36 -15.03
N ASP A 39 3.93 7.16 -15.93
CA ASP A 39 3.97 8.61 -15.92
C ASP A 39 3.48 9.22 -14.57
N VAL A 40 2.72 8.49 -13.75
CA VAL A 40 2.37 8.91 -12.37
C VAL A 40 3.60 9.14 -11.49
N LEU A 41 4.69 8.39 -11.73
CA LEU A 41 5.95 8.48 -11.00
C LEU A 41 6.72 9.77 -11.31
N LEU A 42 6.32 10.51 -12.36
CA LEU A 42 6.94 11.78 -12.73
C LEU A 42 6.46 12.95 -11.86
N ILE A 43 5.36 12.77 -11.12
CA ILE A 43 4.75 13.81 -10.28
C ILE A 43 5.48 13.85 -8.92
N SER A 44 6.74 14.25 -8.94
CA SER A 44 7.62 14.27 -7.75
C SER A 44 7.19 15.26 -6.65
N SER A 45 6.27 16.18 -6.97
CA SER A 45 5.64 17.10 -6.03
C SER A 45 4.60 16.44 -5.12
N LEU A 46 4.17 15.20 -5.41
CA LEU A 46 3.11 14.55 -4.65
C LEU A 46 3.48 14.41 -3.17
N ARG A 47 2.53 14.82 -2.33
CA ARG A 47 2.45 14.62 -0.89
C ARG A 47 1.43 13.56 -0.52
N ARG A 48 0.31 13.48 -1.26
CA ARG A 48 -0.74 12.48 -1.04
C ARG A 48 -1.17 11.85 -2.36
N LEU A 49 -1.19 10.52 -2.38
CA LEU A 49 -1.59 9.74 -3.55
C LEU A 49 -2.59 8.65 -3.14
N TYR A 50 -3.79 8.68 -3.70
CA TYR A 50 -4.76 7.61 -3.54
C TYR A 50 -5.07 6.99 -4.89
N LEU A 51 -4.87 5.67 -4.99
CA LEU A 51 -5.10 4.90 -6.19
C LEU A 51 -6.28 3.94 -5.97
N GLY A 52 -7.17 3.89 -6.96
CA GLY A 52 -8.36 3.03 -6.92
C GLY A 52 -8.53 2.24 -8.21
N PHE A 53 -8.71 0.91 -8.13
CA PHE A 53 -9.06 0.05 -9.27
C PHE A 53 -8.05 0.05 -10.44
N TRP A 54 -6.76 0.12 -10.14
CA TRP A 54 -5.67 0.03 -11.13
C TRP A 54 -4.90 -1.28 -11.03
N TYR A 55 -4.24 -1.71 -12.11
CA TYR A 55 -3.01 -2.49 -11.99
C TYR A 55 -1.85 -1.54 -11.76
N PHE A 56 -1.03 -1.81 -10.75
CA PHE A 56 0.19 -1.05 -10.54
C PHE A 56 1.17 -1.26 -11.73
N PRO A 57 1.99 -0.27 -12.11
CA PRO A 57 2.92 -0.43 -13.22
C PRO A 57 4.00 -1.48 -12.88
N ASP A 58 4.34 -2.34 -13.85
CA ASP A 58 5.44 -3.31 -13.71
C ASP A 58 6.77 -2.59 -13.41
N ILE A 59 7.52 -3.09 -12.41
CA ILE A 59 8.78 -2.49 -11.94
C ILE A 59 9.89 -2.38 -13.00
N PRO A 60 10.13 -3.37 -13.89
CA PRO A 60 11.27 -3.34 -14.80
C PRO A 60 11.28 -2.08 -15.69
N GLY A 61 12.33 -1.26 -15.55
CA GLY A 61 12.50 -0.02 -16.31
C GLY A 61 11.82 1.22 -15.69
N LEU A 62 11.19 1.11 -14.52
CA LEU A 62 10.74 2.27 -13.76
C LEU A 62 11.93 3.00 -13.10
N PRO A 63 11.87 4.33 -12.97
CA PRO A 63 12.87 5.07 -12.19
C PRO A 63 12.85 4.57 -10.74
N ALA A 64 14.00 4.48 -10.08
CA ALA A 64 14.06 3.94 -8.73
C ALA A 64 14.83 4.86 -7.79
N GLY A 65 14.43 4.89 -6.52
CA GLY A 65 15.10 5.60 -5.45
C GLY A 65 14.34 6.83 -4.95
N PRO A 66 14.90 7.55 -3.97
CA PRO A 66 14.17 8.53 -3.17
C PRO A 66 13.75 9.80 -3.94
N HIS A 67 14.23 9.97 -5.17
CA HIS A 67 13.91 11.11 -6.03
C HIS A 67 12.59 10.93 -6.79
N VAL A 68 12.00 9.73 -6.80
CA VAL A 68 10.72 9.44 -7.45
C VAL A 68 9.58 10.11 -6.68
N PHE A 69 9.50 9.86 -5.38
CA PHE A 69 8.49 10.45 -4.49
C PHE A 69 9.13 11.15 -3.28
N PRO A 70 9.94 12.21 -3.51
CA PRO A 70 10.73 12.85 -2.46
C PRO A 70 9.88 13.53 -1.37
N HIS A 71 8.61 13.82 -1.66
CA HIS A 71 7.70 14.55 -0.80
C HIS A 71 6.47 13.74 -0.37
N LEU A 72 6.33 12.50 -0.82
CA LEU A 72 5.12 11.70 -0.58
C LEU A 72 5.05 11.29 0.88
N ARG A 73 3.99 11.73 1.56
CA ARG A 73 3.71 11.47 2.98
C ARG A 73 2.61 10.46 3.18
N GLU A 74 1.70 10.34 2.22
CA GLU A 74 0.56 9.42 2.33
C GLU A 74 0.29 8.72 1.01
N ILE A 75 0.16 7.41 1.08
CA ILE A 75 -0.33 6.60 -0.02
C ILE A 75 -1.47 5.69 0.42
N GLY A 76 -2.57 5.71 -0.34
CA GLY A 76 -3.68 4.79 -0.18
C GLY A 76 -3.92 3.99 -1.45
N LEU A 77 -4.08 2.68 -1.28
CA LEU A 77 -4.27 1.71 -2.37
C LEU A 77 -5.59 1.01 -2.14
N CYS A 78 -6.62 1.38 -2.88
CA CYS A 78 -7.97 0.82 -2.78
C CYS A 78 -8.27 -0.10 -3.96
N SER A 79 -8.47 -1.40 -3.72
CA SER A 79 -8.68 -2.39 -4.79
C SER A 79 -7.67 -2.21 -5.94
N THR A 80 -6.42 -1.91 -5.60
CA THR A 80 -5.34 -1.79 -6.59
C THR A 80 -4.63 -3.14 -6.64
N VAL A 81 -4.48 -3.70 -7.83
CA VAL A 81 -3.72 -4.92 -8.02
C VAL A 81 -2.24 -4.54 -7.98
N ILE A 82 -1.59 -4.90 -6.88
CA ILE A 82 -0.20 -4.58 -6.59
C ILE A 82 0.47 -5.78 -5.91
N SER A 83 1.69 -6.09 -6.31
CA SER A 83 2.50 -7.16 -5.73
C SER A 83 3.24 -6.69 -4.48
N ALA A 84 3.73 -7.63 -3.67
CA ALA A 84 4.58 -7.31 -2.53
C ALA A 84 5.85 -6.53 -2.93
N GLY A 85 6.48 -6.91 -4.05
CA GLY A 85 7.66 -6.22 -4.56
C GLY A 85 7.38 -4.78 -5.01
N GLU A 86 6.20 -4.52 -5.56
CA GLU A 86 5.78 -3.17 -5.94
C GLU A 86 5.50 -2.28 -4.72
N ILE A 87 4.95 -2.85 -3.65
CA ILE A 87 4.81 -2.14 -2.37
C ILE A 87 6.20 -1.79 -1.80
N GLU A 88 7.14 -2.75 -1.79
CA GLU A 88 8.52 -2.49 -1.37
C GLU A 88 9.19 -1.40 -2.22
N TYR A 89 8.98 -1.42 -3.54
CA TYR A 89 9.45 -0.38 -4.45
C TYR A 89 8.89 1.01 -4.10
N VAL A 90 7.58 1.12 -3.83
CA VAL A 90 6.96 2.39 -3.41
C VAL A 90 7.57 2.90 -2.10
N LEU A 91 7.79 2.02 -1.12
CA LEU A 91 8.42 2.38 0.15
C LEU A 91 9.86 2.88 -0.04
N GLN A 92 10.65 2.24 -0.91
CA GLN A 92 12.00 2.66 -1.24
C GLN A 92 12.04 4.01 -1.98
N CYS A 93 11.03 4.29 -2.80
CA CYS A 93 10.90 5.53 -3.55
C CYS A 93 10.40 6.72 -2.73
N SER A 94 9.88 6.47 -1.52
CA SER A 94 9.15 7.44 -0.70
C SER A 94 9.82 7.63 0.68
N PRO A 95 10.96 8.35 0.76
CA PRO A 95 11.77 8.43 1.97
C PRO A 95 11.08 9.12 3.15
N VAL A 96 10.04 9.93 2.89
CA VAL A 96 9.29 10.70 3.90
C VAL A 96 7.85 10.19 4.07
N LEU A 97 7.55 8.97 3.62
CA LEU A 97 6.21 8.39 3.72
C LEU A 97 5.83 8.14 5.17
N GLU A 98 4.77 8.81 5.64
CA GLU A 98 4.26 8.72 7.01
C GLU A 98 3.08 7.75 7.13
N THR A 99 2.26 7.62 6.07
CA THR A 99 1.04 6.80 6.08
C THR A 99 0.93 5.89 4.86
N LEU A 100 0.69 4.60 5.10
CA LEU A 100 0.38 3.59 4.09
C LEU A 100 -0.98 2.98 4.41
N ALA A 101 -1.92 3.04 3.46
CA ALA A 101 -3.21 2.37 3.55
C ALA A 101 -3.39 1.37 2.41
N ILE A 102 -3.67 0.11 2.75
CA ILE A 102 -4.02 -0.95 1.82
C ILE A 102 -5.47 -1.35 2.11
N ILE A 103 -6.35 -1.08 1.16
CA ILE A 103 -7.80 -1.17 1.31
C ILE A 103 -8.35 -2.08 0.23
N LEU A 104 -9.23 -3.04 0.58
CA LEU A 104 -9.88 -3.95 -0.37
C LEU A 104 -8.88 -4.66 -1.30
N SER A 105 -7.74 -5.10 -0.77
CA SER A 105 -6.71 -5.80 -1.55
C SER A 105 -7.13 -7.25 -1.83
N ILE A 106 -7.11 -7.64 -3.10
CA ILE A 106 -7.55 -8.96 -3.57
C ILE A 106 -6.33 -9.75 -4.04
N ASN A 107 -5.44 -10.12 -3.12
CA ASN A 107 -4.29 -10.98 -3.42
C ASN A 107 -3.98 -11.95 -2.26
N PRO A 108 -4.64 -13.13 -2.23
CA PRO A 108 -4.56 -14.08 -1.12
C PRO A 108 -3.20 -14.76 -0.94
N SER A 109 -2.29 -14.63 -1.90
CA SER A 109 -0.95 -15.23 -1.85
C SER A 109 0.14 -14.21 -1.52
N SER A 110 -0.22 -12.95 -1.28
CA SER A 110 0.76 -11.87 -1.08
C SER A 110 1.44 -11.92 0.29
N HIS A 111 2.76 -11.79 0.28
CA HIS A 111 3.63 -11.65 1.46
C HIS A 111 4.20 -10.24 1.50
N VAL A 112 3.46 -9.30 2.09
CA VAL A 112 3.84 -7.89 2.09
C VAL A 112 4.84 -7.63 3.20
N ARG A 113 6.00 -7.09 2.86
CA ARG A 113 7.03 -6.68 3.82
C ARG A 113 7.14 -5.16 3.82
N VAL A 114 6.97 -4.57 4.98
CA VAL A 114 7.03 -3.11 5.17
C VAL A 114 8.26 -2.77 5.99
N GLY A 115 9.25 -2.19 5.32
CA GLY A 115 10.39 -1.53 5.94
C GLY A 115 10.42 -0.06 5.53
N SER A 116 10.36 0.85 6.50
CA SER A 116 10.45 2.29 6.25
C SER A 116 10.98 3.02 7.47
N ARG A 117 11.85 4.01 7.25
CA ARG A 117 12.40 4.82 8.36
C ARG A 117 11.49 5.98 8.79
N SER A 118 10.45 6.28 8.02
CA SER A 118 9.56 7.42 8.20
C SER A 118 8.09 7.04 8.45
N LEU A 119 7.71 5.79 8.17
CA LEU A 119 6.31 5.36 8.29
C LEU A 119 5.86 5.38 9.76
N ARG A 120 4.74 6.08 10.01
CA ARG A 120 4.12 6.27 11.33
C ARG A 120 2.79 5.53 11.46
N CYS A 121 2.09 5.34 10.35
CA CYS A 121 0.79 4.67 10.32
C CYS A 121 0.70 3.68 9.16
N ALA A 122 0.31 2.45 9.47
CA ALA A 122 -0.04 1.44 8.47
C ALA A 122 -1.49 1.00 8.71
N VAL A 123 -2.30 1.00 7.65
CA VAL A 123 -3.70 0.57 7.67
C VAL A 123 -3.87 -0.59 6.70
N LEU A 124 -4.38 -1.70 7.20
CA LEU A 124 -4.91 -2.80 6.38
C LEU A 124 -6.40 -2.91 6.64
N TRP A 125 -7.19 -2.60 5.62
CA TRP A 125 -8.64 -2.70 5.69
C TRP A 125 -9.16 -3.64 4.61
N MET A 126 -9.83 -4.73 5.01
CA MET A 126 -10.39 -5.75 4.12
C MET A 126 -9.33 -6.25 3.11
N SER A 127 -8.14 -6.55 3.60
CA SER A 127 -7.00 -6.97 2.79
C SER A 127 -6.85 -8.48 2.84
N MET A 128 -6.80 -9.15 1.70
CA MET A 128 -6.61 -10.61 1.66
C MET A 128 -5.15 -11.05 1.77
N ALA A 129 -4.20 -10.17 2.12
CA ALA A 129 -2.79 -10.54 2.21
C ALA A 129 -2.58 -11.71 3.19
N ARG A 130 -1.83 -12.74 2.76
CA ARG A 130 -1.50 -13.91 3.59
C ARG A 130 -0.58 -13.53 4.73
N GLU A 131 0.39 -12.67 4.45
CA GLU A 131 1.34 -12.18 5.44
C GLU A 131 1.54 -10.68 5.28
N PHE A 132 1.57 -9.99 6.42
CA PHE A 132 1.95 -8.59 6.52
C PHE A 132 3.02 -8.43 7.59
N ALA A 133 4.25 -8.25 7.16
CA ALA A 133 5.41 -8.19 8.03
C ALA A 133 5.96 -6.76 8.14
N ILE A 134 5.92 -6.18 9.33
CA ILE A 134 6.70 -5.00 9.69
C ILE A 134 8.13 -5.44 9.98
N VAL A 135 9.11 -5.01 9.18
CA VAL A 135 10.49 -5.50 9.27
C VAL A 135 11.37 -4.56 10.10
N ALA A 136 11.65 -3.38 9.56
CA ALA A 136 12.50 -2.36 10.19
C ALA A 136 11.83 -1.00 10.01
N THR A 137 10.89 -0.71 10.91
CA THR A 137 10.02 0.46 10.83
C THR A 137 10.02 1.21 12.16
N PRO A 138 11.14 1.88 12.51
CA PRO A 138 11.37 2.42 13.85
C PRO A 138 10.38 3.48 14.29
N ARG A 139 9.80 4.23 13.34
CA ARG A 139 8.87 5.33 13.57
C ARG A 139 7.40 4.92 13.56
N LEU A 140 7.11 3.63 13.39
CA LEU A 140 5.72 3.17 13.29
C LEU A 140 5.03 3.37 14.64
N GLU A 141 4.01 4.23 14.69
CA GLU A 141 3.23 4.51 15.90
C GLU A 141 1.93 3.69 15.93
N ARG A 142 1.34 3.44 14.76
CA ARG A 142 0.01 2.84 14.60
C ARG A 142 0.01 1.77 13.51
N LEU A 143 -0.44 0.57 13.86
CA LEU A 143 -0.80 -0.50 12.93
C LEU A 143 -2.28 -0.81 13.10
N ILE A 144 -3.10 -0.43 12.12
CA ILE A 144 -4.54 -0.61 12.16
C ILE A 144 -4.91 -1.75 11.21
N LEU A 145 -5.53 -2.80 11.76
CA LEU A 145 -6.04 -3.93 11.03
C LEU A 145 -7.57 -3.89 11.12
N TRP A 146 -8.26 -4.25 10.04
CA TRP A 146 -9.72 -4.36 10.03
C TRP A 146 -10.15 -5.31 8.91
N GLN A 147 -10.78 -6.44 9.23
CA GLN A 147 -11.16 -7.46 8.23
C GLN A 147 -12.67 -7.73 8.13
N THR A 148 -13.51 -6.93 8.78
CA THR A 148 -14.96 -7.13 8.67
C THR A 148 -15.45 -6.80 7.27
N CYS A 149 -15.80 -7.83 6.51
CA CYS A 149 -16.50 -7.77 5.24
C CYS A 149 -17.98 -8.13 5.48
N PRO A 150 -18.94 -7.19 5.37
CA PRO A 150 -20.35 -7.52 5.47
C PRO A 150 -20.73 -8.56 4.41
N GLY A 151 -21.22 -9.73 4.85
CA GLY A 151 -21.71 -10.79 3.96
C GLY A 151 -20.67 -11.81 3.48
N ALA A 152 -19.39 -11.68 3.84
CA ALA A 152 -18.41 -12.76 3.68
C ALA A 152 -18.44 -13.66 4.94
N PRO A 153 -18.26 -14.99 4.82
CA PRO A 153 -18.06 -15.84 5.99
C PRO A 153 -16.91 -15.28 6.84
N SER A 154 -17.02 -15.33 8.17
CA SER A 154 -15.87 -15.00 9.02
C SER A 154 -14.71 -15.97 8.74
N GLY A 155 -13.49 -15.47 8.58
CA GLY A 155 -12.29 -16.32 8.44
C GLY A 155 -11.93 -16.82 7.04
N VAL A 156 -12.42 -16.21 5.94
CA VAL A 156 -12.06 -16.68 4.59
C VAL A 156 -10.56 -16.51 4.28
N PHE A 157 -9.89 -15.52 4.87
CA PHE A 157 -8.47 -15.26 4.58
C PHE A 157 -7.70 -14.97 5.88
N PRO A 158 -7.06 -15.99 6.49
CA PRO A 158 -6.20 -15.74 7.63
C PRO A 158 -5.00 -14.88 7.21
N THR A 159 -4.76 -13.79 7.93
CA THR A 159 -3.61 -12.90 7.73
C THR A 159 -2.63 -13.09 8.88
N ASN A 160 -1.40 -13.48 8.56
CA ASN A 160 -0.32 -13.49 9.53
C ASN A 160 0.32 -12.10 9.59
N VAL A 161 0.26 -11.47 10.76
CA VAL A 161 0.86 -10.16 11.03
C VAL A 161 2.13 -10.37 11.84
N LYS A 162 3.27 -10.02 11.25
CA LYS A 162 4.57 -10.13 11.92
C LYS A 162 5.12 -8.74 12.24
N ILE A 163 5.55 -8.53 13.47
CA ILE A 163 6.16 -7.29 13.92
C ILE A 163 7.59 -7.61 14.35
N GLY A 164 8.53 -7.21 13.50
CA GLY A 164 9.97 -7.22 13.79
C GLY A 164 10.35 -5.99 14.62
N TYR A 165 11.08 -5.05 14.01
CA TYR A 165 11.58 -3.87 14.70
C TYR A 165 10.68 -2.64 14.51
N ALA A 166 9.83 -2.36 15.51
CA ALA A 166 8.95 -1.20 15.58
C ALA A 166 8.82 -0.64 17.03
N PRO A 167 9.90 -0.09 17.61
CA PRO A 167 9.93 0.38 19.01
C PRO A 167 8.94 1.50 19.35
N GLU A 168 8.54 2.34 18.40
CA GLU A 168 7.58 3.43 18.64
C GLU A 168 6.11 2.98 18.51
N LEU A 169 5.85 1.68 18.27
CA LEU A 169 4.49 1.17 18.06
C LEU A 169 3.70 1.23 19.36
N ARG A 170 2.63 2.03 19.35
CA ARG A 170 1.76 2.27 20.52
C ARG A 170 0.34 1.78 20.32
N VAL A 171 -0.12 1.72 19.08
CA VAL A 171 -1.48 1.31 18.75
C VAL A 171 -1.42 0.13 17.80
N LEU A 172 -1.92 -1.01 18.28
CA LEU A 172 -2.42 -2.08 17.44
C LEU A 172 -3.94 -1.92 17.39
N GLY A 173 -4.50 -1.70 16.20
CA GLY A 173 -5.92 -1.47 15.97
C GLY A 173 -6.76 -2.74 16.17
N TYR A 174 -7.80 -2.92 15.36
CA TYR A 174 -8.74 -4.02 15.53
C TYR A 174 -8.11 -5.36 15.10
N LEU A 175 -7.64 -6.12 16.08
CA LEU A 175 -7.15 -7.48 15.86
C LEU A 175 -8.27 -8.47 16.14
N GLU A 176 -8.72 -9.17 15.10
CA GLU A 176 -9.68 -10.26 15.21
C GLU A 176 -8.94 -11.61 15.30
N PRO A 177 -8.89 -12.29 16.46
CA PRO A 177 -8.04 -13.46 16.65
C PRO A 177 -8.41 -14.69 15.82
N SER A 178 -9.67 -14.79 15.38
CA SER A 178 -10.14 -15.85 14.48
C SER A 178 -9.61 -15.67 13.04
N ILE A 179 -9.06 -14.50 12.70
CA ILE A 179 -8.60 -14.14 11.35
C ILE A 179 -7.10 -13.77 11.36
N HIS A 180 -6.64 -13.09 12.41
CA HIS A 180 -5.29 -12.55 12.49
C HIS A 180 -4.44 -13.37 13.44
N ALA A 181 -3.40 -14.01 12.91
CA ALA A 181 -2.31 -14.53 13.71
C ALA A 181 -1.29 -13.40 13.91
N LEU A 182 -0.89 -13.12 15.16
CA LEU A 182 0.08 -12.08 15.47
C LEU A 182 1.38 -12.69 15.97
N GLU A 183 2.50 -12.25 15.42
CA GLU A 183 3.84 -12.61 15.86
C GLU A 183 4.63 -11.32 16.12
N ILE A 184 5.22 -11.21 17.31
CA ILE A 184 6.08 -10.09 17.70
C ILE A 184 7.46 -10.65 18.04
N GLY A 185 8.47 -10.26 17.27
CA GLY A 185 9.80 -10.87 17.34
C GLY A 185 9.71 -12.38 17.06
N ASN A 186 10.03 -13.19 18.07
CA ASN A 186 9.94 -14.66 18.00
C ASN A 186 8.74 -15.21 18.79
N THR A 187 7.84 -14.35 19.27
CA THR A 187 6.71 -14.72 20.11
C THR A 187 5.43 -14.69 19.30
N VAL A 188 4.79 -15.84 19.14
CA VAL A 188 3.46 -15.93 18.54
C VAL A 188 2.42 -15.68 19.64
N ILE A 189 1.54 -14.69 19.43
CA ILE A 189 0.42 -14.41 20.32
C ILE A 189 -0.74 -15.31 19.94
N GLN A 190 -1.02 -16.27 20.82
CA GLN A 190 -2.19 -17.13 20.75
C GLN A 190 -3.30 -16.50 21.58
N VAL A 191 -4.53 -16.48 21.04
CA VAL A 191 -5.70 -16.08 21.82
C VAL A 191 -6.47 -17.35 22.14
N SER A 192 -6.53 -17.66 23.44
CA SER A 192 -7.26 -18.79 24.04
C SER A 192 -8.75 -18.52 24.12
#